data_AF-A0A0G4MND8-F1
#
_entry.id   AF-A0A0G4MND8-F1
#
_cell.length_a   1.000
_cell.length_b   1.000
_cell.length_c   1.000
_cell.angle_alpha   90.00
_cell.angle_beta   90.00
_cell.angle_gamma   90.00
#
_symmetry.space_group_name_H-M   'P 1'
#
loop_
_entity.id
_entity.type
_entity.pdbx_description
1 polymer ?
#
loop_
_entity_poly.entity_id
_entity_poly.type
_entity_poly.pdbx_seq_one_letter_code
_entity_poly.pdbx_strand_id
1 'polypeptide(L)'
;KVGADPNADRSATFFGNVSTQLEQVCADIAADPILSSAPAVDAIGFSQGGQFLRGYVERCNAPPVRSLITYGSQHNGIVSFRACKDGDLLCKGAMALLRFNQQLFPLPALRQPSRVARARQGPLRACRLASTPQQD
;
A
#
# COMPACT_ATOMS: atom_id res chain seq x y z
N LYS A 1 -1.67 -6.60 17.15
CA LYS A 1 -0.91 -5.61 17.97
C LYS A 1 0.55 -5.98 17.78
N VAL A 2 1.42 -5.08 17.32
CA VAL A 2 2.77 -5.44 16.85
C VAL A 2 3.85 -5.05 17.87
N GLY A 3 3.65 -3.97 18.61
CA GLY A 3 4.50 -3.50 19.69
C GLY A 3 3.95 -3.84 21.08
N ALA A 4 4.83 -3.81 22.09
CA ALA A 4 4.48 -4.09 23.49
C ALA A 4 3.45 -3.08 24.05
N ASP A 5 3.50 -1.83 23.58
CA ASP A 5 2.62 -0.74 23.98
C ASP A 5 2.17 0.13 22.78
N PRO A 6 1.15 0.99 22.95
CA PRO A 6 0.63 1.81 21.85
C PRO A 6 1.65 2.79 21.23
N ASN A 7 2.66 3.23 22.00
CA ASN A 7 3.70 4.12 21.47
C ASN A 7 4.70 3.32 20.62
N ALA A 8 5.04 2.10 21.03
CA ALA A 8 5.83 1.18 20.23
C ALA A 8 5.12 0.82 18.92
N ASP A 9 3.81 0.53 18.94
CA ASP A 9 3.00 0.29 17.74
C ASP A 9 3.04 1.49 16.76
N ARG A 10 2.87 2.70 17.28
CA ARG A 10 2.96 3.94 16.47
C ARG A 10 4.35 4.11 15.87
N SER A 11 5.38 3.84 16.65
CA SER A 11 6.77 4.01 16.21
C SER A 11 7.13 2.96 15.15
N ALA A 12 6.61 1.74 15.28
CA ALA A 12 6.79 0.66 14.31
C ALA A 12 6.22 1.00 12.93
N THR A 13 5.23 1.90 12.85
CA THR A 13 4.71 2.42 11.56
C THR A 13 5.76 3.23 10.79
N PHE A 14 6.73 3.84 11.49
CA PHE A 14 7.77 4.67 10.87
C PHE A 14 9.14 4.00 10.79
N PHE A 15 9.48 3.18 11.79
CA PHE A 15 10.84 2.67 11.99
C PHE A 15 10.94 1.14 11.94
N GLY A 16 9.81 0.43 11.87
CA GLY A 16 9.80 -1.03 11.91
C GLY A 16 10.12 -1.69 10.56
N ASN A 17 10.56 -2.95 10.62
CA ASN A 17 10.77 -3.76 9.42
C ASN A 17 9.43 -4.35 8.95
N VAL A 18 8.97 -3.91 7.77
CA VAL A 18 7.70 -4.33 7.19
C VAL A 18 7.62 -5.84 6.95
N SER A 19 8.73 -6.51 6.58
CA SER A 19 8.70 -7.96 6.34
C SER A 19 8.42 -8.73 7.62
N THR A 20 9.08 -8.39 8.72
CA THR A 20 8.83 -9.01 10.03
C THR A 20 7.42 -8.70 10.53
N GLN A 21 6.93 -7.49 10.30
CA GLN A 21 5.54 -7.13 10.64
C GLN A 21 4.54 -7.95 9.84
N LEU A 22 4.79 -8.19 8.55
CA LEU A 22 3.93 -9.02 7.72
C LEU A 22 3.92 -10.48 8.19
N GLU A 23 5.08 -11.04 8.55
CA GLU A 23 5.16 -12.40 9.11
C GLU A 23 4.34 -12.53 10.39
N GLN A 24 4.47 -11.57 11.31
CA GLN A 24 3.68 -11.55 12.54
C GLN A 24 2.18 -11.45 12.24
N VAL A 25 1.77 -10.55 11.34
CA VAL A 25 0.37 -10.37 10.96
C VAL A 25 -0.20 -11.61 10.29
N CYS A 26 0.57 -12.29 9.43
CA CYS A 26 0.15 -13.57 8.84
C CYS A 26 -0.13 -14.62 9.93
N ALA A 27 0.76 -14.75 10.93
CA ALA A 27 0.57 -15.68 12.03
C ALA A 27 -0.63 -15.31 12.91
N ASP A 28 -0.76 -14.03 13.27
CA ASP A 28 -1.84 -13.53 14.13
C ASP A 28 -3.22 -13.76 13.47
N ILE A 29 -3.35 -13.43 12.18
CA ILE A 29 -4.61 -13.60 11.45
C ILE A 29 -4.96 -15.09 11.29
N ALA A 30 -3.98 -15.95 11.04
CA ALA A 30 -4.20 -17.39 10.91
C ALA A 30 -4.56 -18.06 12.24
N ALA A 31 -4.10 -17.51 13.37
CA ALA A 31 -4.42 -17.99 14.71
C ALA A 31 -5.75 -17.43 15.25
N ASP A 32 -6.31 -16.38 14.65
CA ASP A 32 -7.56 -15.79 15.09
C ASP A 32 -8.74 -16.74 14.78
N PRO A 33 -9.50 -17.19 15.80
CA PRO A 33 -10.55 -18.19 15.60
C PRO A 33 -11.72 -17.70 14.74
N ILE A 34 -11.96 -16.39 14.65
CA ILE A 34 -13.04 -15.80 13.84
C ILE A 34 -12.57 -15.65 12.40
N LEU A 35 -11.35 -15.14 12.20
CA LEU A 35 -10.82 -14.92 10.85
C LEU A 35 -10.46 -16.25 10.18
N SER A 36 -9.79 -17.16 10.89
CA SER A 36 -9.36 -18.46 10.34
C SER A 36 -10.52 -19.38 9.96
N SER A 37 -11.67 -19.25 10.61
CA SER A 37 -12.88 -20.02 10.27
C SER A 37 -13.73 -19.39 9.17
N ALA A 38 -13.44 -18.14 8.79
CA ALA A 38 -14.17 -17.45 7.75
C ALA A 38 -13.79 -17.99 6.35
N PRO A 39 -14.77 -18.21 5.44
CA PRO A 39 -14.49 -18.68 4.09
C PRO A 39 -13.72 -17.66 3.26
N ALA A 40 -13.89 -16.36 3.55
CA ALA A 40 -13.09 -15.27 3.00
C ALA A 40 -13.24 -14.01 3.86
N VAL A 41 -12.25 -13.12 3.77
CA VAL A 41 -12.25 -11.81 4.46
C VAL A 41 -12.17 -10.66 3.44
N ASP A 42 -12.75 -9.52 3.78
CA ASP A 42 -12.51 -8.28 3.03
C ASP A 42 -11.51 -7.40 3.80
N ALA A 43 -10.63 -6.73 3.08
CA ALA A 43 -9.54 -5.96 3.65
C ALA A 43 -9.58 -4.51 3.12
N ILE A 44 -9.43 -3.54 4.02
CA ILE A 44 -9.39 -2.11 3.67
C ILE A 44 -8.08 -1.52 4.19
N GLY A 45 -7.27 -0.98 3.29
CA GLY A 45 -5.98 -0.38 3.62
C GLY A 45 -5.95 1.12 3.35
N PHE A 46 -5.46 1.90 4.31
CA PHE A 46 -5.30 3.34 4.17
C PHE A 46 -3.82 3.71 4.02
N SER A 47 -3.51 4.59 3.08
CA SER A 47 -2.15 5.08 2.84
C SER A 47 -1.15 3.91 2.72
N GLN A 48 -0.08 3.86 3.52
CA GLN A 48 0.87 2.76 3.51
C GLN A 48 0.24 1.38 3.82
N GLY A 49 -0.84 1.32 4.62
CA GLY A 49 -1.48 0.07 5.03
C GLY A 49 -2.05 -0.76 3.88
N GLY A 50 -2.48 -0.14 2.77
CA GLY A 50 -2.94 -0.90 1.59
C GLY A 50 -1.82 -1.66 0.88
N GLN A 51 -0.58 -1.19 1.01
CA GLN A 51 0.58 -1.92 0.50
C GLN A 51 0.92 -3.11 1.38
N PHE A 52 0.74 -2.96 2.69
CA PHE A 52 0.96 -4.03 3.65
C PHE A 52 -0.08 -5.13 3.45
N LEU A 53 -1.36 -4.78 3.28
CA LEU A 53 -2.41 -5.75 2.98
C LEU A 53 -2.21 -6.43 1.62
N ARG A 54 -1.71 -5.72 0.61
CA ARG A 54 -1.27 -6.36 -0.64
C ARG A 54 -0.15 -7.38 -0.37
N GLY A 55 0.83 -7.04 0.47
CA GLY A 55 1.88 -7.96 0.89
C GLY A 55 1.35 -9.20 1.62
N TYR A 56 0.33 -9.05 2.47
CA TYR A 56 -0.36 -10.17 3.11
C TYR A 56 -1.02 -11.11 2.07
N VAL A 57 -1.73 -10.55 1.10
CA VAL A 57 -2.35 -11.30 -0.01
C VAL A 57 -1.30 -12.00 -0.88
N GLU A 58 -0.13 -11.39 -1.09
CA GLU A 58 0.94 -11.98 -1.91
C GLU A 58 1.75 -13.06 -1.18
N ARG A 59 1.84 -13.01 0.16
CA ARG A 59 2.72 -13.89 0.94
C ARG A 59 2.01 -15.03 1.65
N CYS A 60 0.83 -14.80 2.21
CA CYS A 60 0.16 -15.80 3.06
C CYS A 60 -1.30 -16.05 2.71
N ASN A 61 -2.10 -15.00 2.43
CA ASN A 61 -3.50 -15.07 1.97
C ASN A 61 -4.37 -16.18 2.63
N ALA A 62 -4.20 -16.37 3.94
CA ALA A 62 -4.88 -17.38 4.74
C ALA A 62 -5.38 -16.71 6.04
N PRO A 63 -6.70 -16.48 6.19
CA PRO A 63 -7.80 -16.81 5.27
C PRO A 63 -7.75 -15.97 3.98
N PRO A 64 -8.38 -16.45 2.88
CA PRO A 64 -8.30 -15.78 1.59
C PRO A 64 -9.02 -14.43 1.61
N VAL A 65 -8.37 -13.41 1.05
CA VAL A 65 -8.98 -12.08 0.86
C VAL A 65 -9.86 -12.09 -0.38
N ARG A 66 -11.15 -11.79 -0.21
CA ARG A 66 -12.11 -11.64 -1.32
C ARG A 66 -11.96 -10.29 -2.01
N SER A 67 -11.98 -9.20 -1.23
CA SER A 67 -11.85 -7.84 -1.75
C SER A 67 -10.79 -7.08 -0.97
N LEU A 68 -9.82 -6.50 -1.68
CA LEU A 68 -8.86 -5.57 -1.12
C LEU A 68 -9.15 -4.16 -1.65
N ILE A 69 -9.58 -3.26 -0.77
CA ILE A 69 -9.81 -1.85 -1.09
C ILE A 69 -8.66 -1.04 -0.51
N THR A 70 -7.99 -0.24 -1.34
CA THR A 70 -6.90 0.62 -0.89
C THR A 70 -7.22 2.09 -1.11
N TYR A 71 -7.03 2.91 -0.08
CA TYR A 71 -7.32 4.34 -0.10
C TYR A 71 -6.04 5.16 0.01
N GLY A 72 -5.63 5.76 -1.12
CA GLY A 72 -4.44 6.60 -1.19
C GLY A 72 -3.11 5.84 -1.02
N SER A 73 -3.11 4.52 -1.27
CA SER A 73 -1.93 3.65 -1.09
C SER A 73 -0.93 3.74 -2.23
N GLN A 74 0.36 3.69 -1.89
CA GLN A 74 1.43 3.98 -2.84
C GLN A 74 2.04 2.71 -3.41
N HIS A 75 1.27 1.89 -4.15
CA HIS A 75 1.68 0.55 -4.58
C HIS A 75 3.02 0.46 -5.37
N ASN A 76 3.47 1.56 -5.97
CA ASN A 76 4.78 1.67 -6.65
C ASN A 76 5.83 2.46 -5.85
N GLY A 77 5.62 2.60 -4.55
CA GLY A 77 6.39 3.48 -3.70
C GLY A 77 6.14 4.97 -3.97
N ILE A 78 7.02 5.80 -3.41
CA ILE A 78 7.01 7.25 -3.56
C ILE A 78 8.43 7.70 -3.89
N VAL A 79 8.56 8.57 -4.90
CA VAL A 79 9.87 9.03 -5.39
C VAL A 79 10.34 10.33 -4.75
N SER A 80 9.42 11.10 -4.15
CA SER A 80 9.74 12.37 -3.52
C SER A 80 8.67 12.80 -2.53
N PHE A 81 9.10 13.53 -1.51
CA PHE A 81 8.20 14.27 -0.61
C PHE A 81 8.08 15.74 -1.02
N ARG A 82 7.04 16.41 -0.51
CA ARG A 82 6.74 17.81 -0.81
C ARG A 82 7.95 18.72 -0.56
N ALA A 83 8.21 19.64 -1.49
CA ALA A 83 9.20 20.71 -1.27
C ALA A 83 8.68 21.70 -0.22
N CYS A 84 9.50 21.97 0.79
CA CYS A 84 9.21 22.93 1.86
C CYS A 84 9.73 24.32 1.49
N LYS A 85 9.08 25.37 1.99
CA LYS A 85 9.54 26.76 1.82
C LYS A 85 10.87 26.99 2.55
N ASP A 86 11.62 27.99 2.11
CA ASP A 86 12.80 28.44 2.84
C ASP A 86 12.42 28.98 4.22
N GLY A 87 13.17 28.58 5.24
CA GLY A 87 12.85 28.85 6.65
C GLY A 87 11.81 27.95 7.32
N ASP A 88 11.08 27.10 6.58
CA ASP A 88 10.07 26.21 7.17
C ASP A 88 10.70 24.94 7.78
N LEU A 89 11.26 25.10 8.99
CA LEU A 89 11.93 24.04 9.73
C LEU A 89 10.97 22.91 10.12
N LEU A 90 9.68 23.21 10.36
CA LEU A 90 8.67 22.21 10.70
C LEU A 90 8.35 21.31 9.50
N CYS A 91 8.13 21.90 8.33
CA CYS A 91 7.93 21.12 7.10
C CYS A 91 9.19 20.30 6.79
N LYS A 92 10.39 20.90 6.88
CA LYS A 92 11.65 20.20 6.63
C LYS A 92 11.84 19.02 7.59
N GLY A 93 11.54 19.20 8.88
CA GLY A 93 11.57 18.13 9.88
C GLY A 93 10.55 17.02 9.60
N ALA A 94 9.31 17.37 9.28
CA ALA A 94 8.27 16.40 8.92
C ALA A 94 8.65 15.61 7.65
N MET A 95 9.16 16.27 6.61
CA MET A 95 9.59 15.58 5.40
C MET A 95 10.84 14.72 5.63
N ALA A 96 11.75 15.12 6.52
CA ALA A 96 12.90 14.31 6.92
C ALA A 96 12.47 13.02 7.65
N LEU A 97 11.50 13.12 8.56
CA LEU A 97 10.92 11.97 9.24
C LEU A 97 10.22 11.02 8.25
N LEU A 98 9.44 11.56 7.31
CA LEU A 98 8.76 10.73 6.30
C LEU A 98 9.75 10.04 5.34
N ARG A 99 10.88 10.69 5.02
CA ARG A 99 11.98 10.09 4.24
C ARG A 99 12.58 8.86 4.90
N PHE A 100 12.58 8.81 6.23
CA PHE A 100 13.05 7.62 6.95
C PHE A 100 12.19 6.38 6.67
N ASN A 101 10.88 6.57 6.41
CA ASN A 101 9.93 5.50 6.09
C ASN A 101 10.00 5.07 4.61
N GLN A 102 10.64 5.85 3.73
CA GLN A 102 11.01 5.39 2.38
C GLN A 102 12.23 4.46 2.48
N GLN A 103 12.07 3.26 3.06
CA GLN A 103 13.06 2.21 2.87
C GLN A 103 12.99 1.77 1.41
N LEU A 104 13.94 2.32 0.67
CA LEU A 104 14.15 2.19 -0.76
C LEU A 104 14.51 0.74 -1.10
N PHE A 105 13.62 0.06 -1.80
CA PHE A 105 14.00 -0.95 -2.79
C PHE A 105 15.08 -0.30 -3.67
N PRO A 106 16.29 -0.86 -3.84
CA PRO A 106 17.36 -0.22 -4.59
C PRO A 106 17.03 -0.25 -6.08
N LEU A 107 16.11 0.62 -6.52
CA LEU A 107 15.94 0.98 -7.91
C LEU A 107 16.82 2.20 -8.15
N PRO A 108 17.81 2.13 -9.05
CA PRO A 108 18.53 3.32 -9.45
C PRO A 108 17.51 4.32 -9.95
N ALA A 109 17.59 5.55 -9.44
CA ALA A 109 16.71 6.65 -9.76
C ALA A 109 16.57 6.79 -11.29
N LEU A 110 15.49 6.23 -11.84
CA LEU A 110 14.98 6.67 -13.13
C LEU A 110 14.48 8.09 -12.90
N ARG A 111 15.40 9.02 -13.13
CA ARG A 111 15.18 10.45 -13.24
C ARG A 111 14.11 10.65 -14.32
N GLN A 112 12.84 10.58 -13.97
CA GLN A 112 11.76 10.90 -14.91
C GLN A 112 11.89 12.41 -15.21
N PRO A 113 12.17 12.79 -16.47
CA PRO A 113 12.13 14.18 -16.84
C PRO A 113 10.68 14.65 -16.75
N SER A 114 10.49 15.78 -16.06
CA SER A 114 9.24 16.51 -15.93
C SER A 114 8.77 17.01 -17.30
N ARG A 115 8.21 16.13 -18.13
CA ARG A 115 7.42 16.50 -19.30
C ARG A 115 6.17 15.63 -19.31
N VAL A 116 5.10 16.18 -18.75
CA VAL A 116 3.73 15.74 -19.00
C VAL A 116 3.52 15.84 -20.51
N ALA A 117 3.66 14.73 -21.22
CA ALA A 117 3.18 14.62 -22.59
C ALA A 117 1.65 14.75 -22.52
N ARG A 118 1.15 15.90 -22.97
CA ARG A 118 -0.27 16.15 -23.17
C ARG A 118 -0.80 15.09 -24.14
N ALA A 119 -1.46 14.06 -23.60
CA ALA A 119 -2.15 13.07 -24.41
C ALA A 119 -3.19 13.82 -25.27
N ARG A 120 -2.96 13.85 -26.58
CA ARG A 120 -4.00 14.23 -27.54
C ARG A 120 -5.10 13.18 -27.39
N GLN A 121 -6.29 13.62 -26.98
CA GLN A 121 -7.51 12.82 -27.02
C GLN A 121 -7.79 12.46 -28.48
N GLY A 122 -7.42 11.24 -28.89
CA GLY A 122 -7.99 10.58 -30.05
C GLY A 122 -9.38 10.06 -29.72
N PRO A 123 -10.26 9.88 -30.72
CA PRO A 123 -11.64 9.50 -30.48
C PRO A 123 -11.72 8.13 -29.80
N LEU A 124 -12.39 8.09 -28.65
CA LEU A 124 -12.72 6.89 -27.90
C LEU A 124 -13.47 5.90 -28.80
N ARG A 125 -12.82 4.81 -29.19
CA ARG A 125 -13.53 3.64 -29.73
C ARG A 125 -14.23 2.94 -28.58
N ALA A 126 -15.54 2.84 -28.66
CA ALA A 126 -16.39 2.15 -27.69
C ALA A 126 -15.97 0.68 -27.56
N CYS A 127 -15.62 0.25 -26.34
CA CYS A 127 -15.58 -1.16 -25.99
C CYS A 127 -17.00 -1.72 -26.08
N ARG A 128 -17.28 -2.52 -27.12
CA ARG A 128 -18.47 -3.37 -27.18
C ARG A 128 -18.41 -4.39 -26.04
N LEU A 129 -19.41 -4.37 -25.18
CA LEU A 129 -19.72 -5.52 -24.32
C LEU A 129 -20.01 -6.72 -25.23
N ALA A 130 -19.20 -7.76 -25.13
CA ALA A 130 -19.53 -9.06 -25.67
C ALA A 130 -20.54 -9.72 -24.72
N SER A 131 -21.81 -9.64 -25.07
CA SER A 131 -22.88 -10.50 -24.56
C SER A 131 -22.64 -11.92 -25.07
N THR A 132 -22.38 -12.88 -24.19
CA THR A 132 -22.48 -14.31 -24.49
C THR A 132 -23.96 -14.75 -24.52
N PRO A 133 -24.34 -15.66 -25.42
CA PRO A 133 -25.73 -16.02 -25.65
C PRO A 133 -26.22 -17.08 -24.66
N GLN A 134 -27.52 -16.99 -24.39
CA GLN A 134 -28.35 -18.04 -23.79
C GLN A 134 -28.48 -19.23 -24.74
N GLN A 135 -28.35 -20.45 -24.23
CA GLN A 135 -28.79 -21.68 -24.89
C GLN A 135 -29.28 -22.68 -23.82
N ASP A 136 -30.59 -22.92 -23.88
CA ASP A 136 -31.43 -24.06 -23.49
C ASP A 136 -31.08 -24.92 -22.25
#